data_AF-A0A7W8ZNF7-F1
#
_entry.id   AF-A0A7W8ZNF7-F1
#
_cell.length_a   1.000
_cell.length_b   1.000
_cell.length_c   1.000
_cell.angle_alpha   90.00
_cell.angle_beta   90.00
_cell.angle_gamma   90.00
#
_symmetry.space_group_name_H-M   'P 1'
#
loop_
_entity.id
_entity.type
_entity.pdbx_description
1 polymer ?
#
loop_
_entity_poly.entity_id
_entity_poly.type
_entity_poly.pdbx_seq_one_letter_code
_entity_poly.pdbx_strand_id
1 'polypeptide(L)'
;MDLKQIIAVYTSERYKYYKPTTPENIVIQKWLVFDSHDDYFDKYLGFYKKLSDFTELIVHAVDGTFEVSNNGISHFIKHNHQKRYTKDGHQIGVSPDALKKVRNNLLKKTDYLKEVNSFDEIFAIVSSAKEIGFGQLAIYDTTVRIGAYLNIEPNKVFLHAGAQIGMRYLEQKGYVKPGISESLFVDIQHVPLELQEVRPIVIEHFLCSQKDKLESFLQNKLLK
;
A
#
# COMPACT_ATOMS: atom_id res chain seq x y z
N MET A 1 22.28 3.77 14.87
CA MET A 1 21.39 2.67 14.45
C MET A 1 21.66 2.41 12.98
N ASP A 2 22.03 1.20 12.58
CA ASP A 2 22.25 0.82 11.16
C ASP A 2 20.94 0.41 10.46
N LEU A 3 21.01 0.11 9.15
CA LEU A 3 19.82 -0.27 8.37
C LEU A 3 19.17 -1.54 8.92
N LYS A 4 19.97 -2.54 9.29
CA LYS A 4 19.50 -3.81 9.86
C LYS A 4 18.69 -3.58 11.14
N GLN A 5 19.17 -2.72 12.03
CA GLN A 5 18.48 -2.35 13.26
C GLN A 5 17.19 -1.58 13.00
N ILE A 6 17.19 -0.65 12.03
CA ILE A 6 15.97 0.09 11.63
C ILE A 6 14.90 -0.89 11.13
N ILE A 7 15.28 -1.83 10.27
CA ILE A 7 14.38 -2.85 9.73
C ILE A 7 13.86 -3.75 10.84
N ALA A 8 14.75 -4.28 11.70
CA ALA A 8 14.36 -5.17 12.79
C ALA A 8 13.34 -4.51 13.74
N VAL A 9 13.56 -3.25 14.11
CA VAL A 9 12.59 -2.48 14.91
C VAL A 9 11.27 -2.34 14.15
N TYR A 10 11.32 -1.91 12.90
CA TYR A 10 10.11 -1.70 12.09
C TYR A 10 9.27 -2.98 11.91
N THR A 11 9.91 -4.12 11.66
CA THR A 11 9.21 -5.41 11.46
C THR A 11 8.66 -6.00 12.76
N SER A 12 9.19 -5.59 13.91
CA SER A 12 8.82 -6.15 15.23
C SER A 12 7.96 -5.24 16.08
N GLU A 13 7.93 -3.94 15.79
CA GLU A 13 7.17 -2.97 16.58
C GLU A 13 5.67 -3.04 16.29
N ARG A 14 4.87 -2.78 17.34
CA ARG A 14 3.42 -2.66 17.19
C ARG A 14 3.08 -1.51 16.25
N TYR A 15 2.31 -1.82 15.21
CA TYR A 15 1.83 -0.80 14.29
C TYR A 15 0.58 -0.12 14.82
N LYS A 16 0.57 1.22 14.79
CA LYS A 16 -0.57 2.04 15.20
C LYS A 16 -1.13 2.76 13.97
N TYR A 17 -2.41 2.54 13.71
CA TYR A 17 -3.11 3.12 12.57
C TYR A 17 -4.26 4.02 13.04
N TYR A 18 -4.12 5.32 12.81
CA TYR A 18 -5.15 6.28 13.21
C TYR A 18 -6.24 6.40 12.15
N LYS A 19 -7.50 6.37 12.60
CA LYS A 19 -8.67 6.63 11.77
C LYS A 19 -9.55 7.72 12.37
N PRO A 20 -9.66 8.88 11.71
CA PRO A 20 -10.54 9.93 12.18
C PRO A 20 -12.01 9.64 11.85
N THR A 21 -12.28 8.97 10.73
CA THR A 21 -13.65 8.75 10.22
C THR A 21 -13.86 7.37 9.58
N THR A 22 -15.12 6.93 9.50
CA THR A 22 -15.59 5.83 8.63
C THR A 22 -15.63 6.27 7.15
N PRO A 23 -15.92 5.36 6.20
CA PRO A 23 -16.11 5.71 4.78
C PRO A 23 -17.26 6.71 4.54
N GLU A 24 -18.29 6.70 5.40
CA GLU A 24 -19.44 7.60 5.38
C GLU A 24 -19.15 8.94 6.08
N ASN A 25 -17.88 9.21 6.40
CA ASN A 25 -17.41 10.40 7.13
C ASN A 25 -17.94 10.53 8.57
N ILE A 26 -18.41 9.43 9.18
CA ILE A 26 -18.76 9.41 10.61
C ILE A 26 -17.47 9.47 11.44
N VAL A 27 -17.41 10.38 12.40
CA VAL A 27 -16.21 10.58 13.25
C VAL A 27 -16.07 9.43 14.25
N ILE A 28 -14.88 8.81 14.28
CA ILE A 28 -14.54 7.72 15.20
C ILE A 28 -13.26 7.94 16.00
N GLN A 29 -12.34 8.79 15.53
CA GLN A 29 -11.07 9.17 16.20
C GLN A 29 -10.33 8.00 16.88
N LYS A 30 -10.19 6.87 16.19
CA LYS A 30 -9.71 5.62 16.78
C LYS A 30 -8.27 5.34 16.39
N TRP A 31 -7.46 4.93 17.36
CA TRP A 31 -6.21 4.23 17.11
C TRP A 31 -6.46 2.74 17.07
N LEU A 32 -6.11 2.11 15.94
CA LEU A 32 -6.11 0.67 15.76
C LEU A 32 -4.68 0.19 15.99
N VAL A 33 -4.49 -0.83 16.83
CA VAL A 33 -3.18 -1.33 17.22
C VAL A 33 -2.99 -2.76 16.76
N PHE A 34 -1.92 -3.01 16.03
CA PHE A 34 -1.55 -4.29 15.43
C PHE A 34 -0.26 -4.79 16.07
N ASP A 35 -0.06 -6.10 16.08
CA ASP A 35 1.12 -6.71 16.70
C ASP A 35 2.40 -6.35 15.94
N SER A 36 2.29 -6.19 14.62
CA SER A 36 3.35 -5.71 13.73
C SER A 36 2.76 -5.01 12.50
N HIS A 37 3.62 -4.43 11.66
CA HIS A 37 3.21 -3.98 10.32
C HIS A 37 2.68 -5.14 9.46
N ASP A 38 3.23 -6.34 9.63
CA ASP A 38 2.82 -7.53 8.89
C ASP A 38 1.43 -8.00 9.33
N ASP A 39 1.16 -8.03 10.64
CA ASP A 39 -0.17 -8.32 11.22
C ASP A 39 -1.24 -7.33 10.71
N TYR A 40 -0.87 -6.06 10.53
CA TYR A 40 -1.76 -5.08 9.90
C TYR A 40 -2.12 -5.48 8.47
N PHE A 41 -1.13 -5.82 7.63
CA PHE A 41 -1.40 -6.22 6.26
C PHE A 41 -2.21 -7.52 6.19
N ASP A 42 -1.96 -8.47 7.08
CA ASP A 42 -2.74 -9.71 7.14
C ASP A 42 -4.19 -9.46 7.51
N LYS A 43 -4.46 -8.60 8.50
CA LYS A 43 -5.84 -8.24 8.89
C LYS A 43 -6.53 -7.39 7.83
N TYR A 44 -5.82 -6.44 7.24
CA TYR A 44 -6.34 -5.57 6.18
C TYR A 44 -6.67 -6.37 4.90
N LEU A 45 -5.72 -7.17 4.41
CA LEU A 45 -5.92 -7.97 3.19
C LEU A 45 -6.81 -9.19 3.43
N GLY A 46 -6.83 -9.69 4.67
CA GLY A 46 -7.72 -10.76 5.12
C GLY A 46 -9.21 -10.43 5.02
N PHE A 47 -9.59 -9.15 5.00
CA PHE A 47 -10.95 -8.74 4.67
C PHE A 47 -11.33 -9.15 3.25
N TYR A 48 -10.50 -8.81 2.26
CA TYR A 48 -10.77 -9.12 0.85
C TYR A 48 -10.80 -10.62 0.60
N LYS A 49 -9.92 -11.40 1.25
CA LYS A 49 -9.91 -12.87 1.18
C LYS A 49 -11.23 -13.54 1.56
N LYS A 50 -12.09 -12.85 2.34
CA LYS A 50 -13.35 -13.40 2.87
C LYS A 50 -14.59 -12.93 2.11
N LEU A 51 -14.44 -12.05 1.13
CA LEU A 51 -15.57 -11.55 0.37
C LEU A 51 -16.22 -12.67 -0.43
N SER A 52 -17.55 -12.57 -0.60
CA SER A 52 -18.34 -13.67 -1.15
C SER A 52 -18.28 -13.73 -2.68
N ASP A 53 -18.12 -12.58 -3.34
CA ASP A 53 -18.10 -12.48 -4.79
C ASP A 53 -17.21 -11.34 -5.32
N PHE A 54 -17.01 -11.36 -6.64
CA PHE A 54 -16.20 -10.38 -7.36
C PHE A 54 -16.80 -8.97 -7.39
N THR A 55 -18.12 -8.84 -7.30
CA THR A 55 -18.79 -7.54 -7.29
C THR A 55 -18.46 -6.81 -5.98
N GLU A 56 -18.64 -7.49 -4.84
CA GLU A 56 -18.22 -6.97 -3.53
C GLU A 56 -16.73 -6.66 -3.52
N LEU A 57 -15.90 -7.58 -4.04
CA LEU A 57 -14.46 -7.38 -4.17
C LEU A 57 -14.14 -6.08 -4.91
N ILE A 58 -14.66 -5.90 -6.12
CA ILE A 58 -14.34 -4.73 -6.95
C ILE A 58 -14.80 -3.45 -6.26
N VAL A 59 -15.97 -3.46 -5.63
CA VAL A 59 -16.48 -2.29 -4.90
C VAL A 59 -15.53 -1.90 -3.77
N HIS A 60 -15.20 -2.85 -2.89
CA HIS A 60 -14.35 -2.58 -1.73
C HIS A 60 -12.90 -2.33 -2.11
N ALA A 61 -12.38 -3.02 -3.13
CA ALA A 61 -11.00 -2.89 -3.60
C ALA A 61 -10.74 -1.53 -4.24
N VAL A 62 -11.68 -1.02 -5.04
CA VAL A 62 -11.59 0.31 -5.66
C VAL A 62 -11.84 1.40 -4.63
N ASP A 63 -12.85 1.25 -3.76
CA ASP A 63 -13.17 2.27 -2.75
C ASP A 63 -12.15 2.29 -1.61
N GLY A 64 -11.31 1.26 -1.52
CA GLY A 64 -10.31 1.07 -0.47
C GLY A 64 -10.96 0.91 0.89
N THR A 65 -12.16 0.33 0.94
CA THR A 65 -12.90 0.11 2.18
C THR A 65 -12.70 -1.32 2.64
N PHE A 66 -12.59 -1.50 3.96
CA PHE A 66 -12.37 -2.79 4.58
C PHE A 66 -12.83 -2.80 6.03
N GLU A 67 -13.15 -3.98 6.52
CA GLU A 67 -13.35 -4.21 7.94
C GLU A 67 -12.06 -4.70 8.60
N VAL A 68 -11.76 -4.17 9.78
CA VAL A 68 -10.69 -4.68 10.63
C VAL A 68 -11.17 -4.81 12.07
N SER A 69 -10.86 -5.95 12.69
CA SER A 69 -11.15 -6.17 14.11
C SER A 69 -9.97 -5.72 14.97
N ASN A 70 -10.27 -4.92 16.01
CA ASN A 70 -9.30 -4.51 17.01
C ASN A 70 -9.92 -4.68 18.41
N ASN A 71 -9.28 -5.50 19.25
CA ASN A 71 -9.79 -5.84 20.59
C ASN A 71 -11.23 -6.38 20.60
N GLY A 72 -11.56 -7.23 19.63
CA GLY A 72 -12.90 -7.84 19.51
C GLY A 72 -13.97 -6.90 18.91
N ILE A 73 -13.61 -5.67 18.55
CA ILE A 73 -14.53 -4.71 17.92
C ILE A 73 -14.17 -4.58 16.44
N SER A 74 -15.13 -4.86 15.56
CA SER A 74 -14.99 -4.63 14.12
C SER A 74 -15.19 -3.17 13.77
N HIS A 75 -14.33 -2.66 12.89
CA HIS A 75 -14.39 -1.31 12.35
C HIS A 75 -14.36 -1.34 10.84
N PHE A 76 -15.40 -0.80 10.20
CA PHE A 76 -15.43 -0.57 8.75
C PHE A 76 -14.83 0.80 8.43
N ILE A 77 -13.72 0.80 7.70
CA ILE A 77 -12.86 1.97 7.48
C ILE A 77 -12.41 2.08 6.02
N LYS A 78 -11.91 3.26 5.66
CA LYS A 78 -11.37 3.55 4.32
C LYS A 78 -9.86 3.80 4.38
N HIS A 79 -9.09 3.19 3.49
CA HIS A 79 -7.64 3.35 3.39
C HIS A 79 -7.26 4.81 3.11
N ASN A 80 -6.17 5.30 3.72
CA ASN A 80 -5.79 6.72 3.65
C ASN A 80 -5.45 7.16 2.23
N HIS A 81 -4.81 6.30 1.43
CA HIS A 81 -4.47 6.59 0.03
C HIS A 81 -5.70 6.72 -0.88
N GLN A 82 -6.85 6.15 -0.46
CA GLN A 82 -8.10 6.20 -1.22
C GLN A 82 -9.05 7.30 -0.73
N LYS A 83 -8.75 7.93 0.41
CA LYS A 83 -9.59 8.98 1.00
C LYS A 83 -9.33 10.31 0.31
N ARG A 84 -10.42 11.01 -0.05
CA ARG A 84 -10.36 12.41 -0.49
C ARG A 84 -10.38 13.35 0.71
N TYR A 85 -9.48 14.32 0.72
CA TYR A 85 -9.45 15.37 1.75
C TYR A 85 -8.81 16.66 1.20
N THR A 86 -9.09 17.78 1.86
CA THR A 86 -8.47 19.06 1.54
C THR A 86 -7.18 19.21 2.35
N LYS A 87 -6.08 19.56 1.68
CA LYS A 87 -4.82 19.96 2.31
C LYS A 87 -4.32 21.22 1.62
N ASP A 88 -4.07 22.28 2.39
CA ASP A 88 -3.55 23.56 1.89
C ASP A 88 -4.39 24.15 0.74
N GLY A 89 -5.71 24.00 0.79
CA GLY A 89 -6.63 24.44 -0.26
C GLY A 89 -6.73 23.51 -1.48
N HIS A 90 -5.87 22.49 -1.58
CA HIS A 90 -5.89 21.51 -2.66
C HIS A 90 -6.65 20.25 -2.27
N GLN A 91 -7.43 19.71 -3.21
CA GLN A 91 -8.07 18.40 -3.06
C GLN A 91 -7.04 17.30 -3.32
N ILE A 92 -6.79 16.46 -2.33
CA ILE A 92 -5.92 15.29 -2.40
C ILE A 92 -6.78 14.03 -2.33
N GLY A 93 -6.32 12.94 -2.98
CA GLY A 93 -6.99 11.65 -3.00
C GLY A 93 -7.90 11.46 -4.20
N VAL A 94 -8.62 10.34 -4.22
CA VAL A 94 -9.42 9.92 -5.38
C VAL A 94 -10.86 10.45 -5.27
N SER A 95 -11.37 11.06 -6.34
CA SER A 95 -12.74 11.59 -6.35
C SER A 95 -13.80 10.47 -6.34
N PRO A 96 -14.98 10.67 -5.70
CA PRO A 96 -16.06 9.70 -5.74
C PRO A 96 -16.49 9.30 -7.16
N ASP A 97 -16.46 10.25 -8.10
CA ASP A 97 -16.79 9.99 -9.50
C ASP A 97 -15.76 9.09 -10.18
N ALA A 98 -14.46 9.31 -9.92
CA ALA A 98 -13.41 8.44 -10.42
C ALA A 98 -13.56 7.02 -9.85
N LEU A 99 -13.82 6.88 -8.54
CA LEU A 99 -14.08 5.58 -7.92
C LEU A 99 -15.28 4.86 -8.58
N LYS A 100 -16.39 5.56 -8.78
CA LYS A 100 -17.58 5.01 -9.44
C LYS A 100 -17.28 4.53 -10.87
N LYS A 101 -16.60 5.35 -11.67
CA LYS A 101 -16.27 4.98 -13.05
C LYS A 101 -15.30 3.80 -13.12
N VAL A 102 -14.24 3.79 -12.30
CA VAL A 102 -13.28 2.68 -12.25
C VAL A 102 -13.94 1.39 -11.79
N ARG A 103 -14.82 1.42 -10.78
CA ARG A 103 -15.65 0.25 -10.40
C ARG A 103 -16.44 -0.29 -11.59
N ASN A 104 -17.18 0.57 -12.27
CA ASN A 104 -17.98 0.17 -13.43
C ASN A 104 -17.14 -0.43 -14.56
N ASN A 105 -15.94 0.13 -14.80
CA ASN A 105 -15.01 -0.39 -15.80
C ASN A 105 -14.43 -1.75 -15.40
N LEU A 106 -14.12 -1.97 -14.12
CA LEU A 106 -13.63 -3.25 -13.61
C LEU A 106 -14.70 -4.32 -13.55
N LEU A 107 -15.94 -3.97 -13.21
CA LEU A 107 -17.07 -4.92 -13.22
C LEU A 107 -17.28 -5.52 -14.62
N LYS A 108 -17.07 -4.73 -15.68
CA LYS A 108 -17.09 -5.20 -17.09
C LYS A 108 -15.89 -6.08 -17.46
N LYS A 109 -14.86 -6.14 -16.60
CA LYS A 109 -13.63 -6.91 -16.81
C LYS A 109 -13.50 -8.08 -15.83
N THR A 110 -14.56 -8.39 -15.08
CA THR A 110 -14.57 -9.44 -14.05
C THR A 110 -14.13 -10.80 -14.60
N ASP A 111 -14.56 -11.16 -15.81
CA ASP A 111 -14.18 -12.46 -16.39
C ASP A 111 -12.69 -12.52 -16.71
N TYR A 112 -12.06 -11.43 -17.16
CA TYR A 112 -10.60 -11.39 -17.31
C TYR A 112 -9.88 -11.49 -15.96
N LEU A 113 -10.41 -10.87 -14.90
CA LEU A 113 -9.82 -10.93 -13.56
C LEU A 113 -9.88 -12.32 -12.94
N LYS A 114 -10.84 -13.17 -13.33
CA LYS A 114 -10.94 -14.56 -12.85
C LYS A 114 -9.86 -15.47 -13.43
N GLU A 115 -9.36 -15.13 -14.61
CA GLU A 115 -8.42 -15.96 -15.38
C GLU A 115 -6.94 -15.56 -15.18
N VAL A 116 -6.67 -14.55 -14.36
CA VAL A 116 -5.30 -14.09 -14.11
C VAL A 116 -4.49 -15.07 -13.27
N ASN A 117 -3.20 -15.16 -13.56
CA ASN A 117 -2.26 -16.03 -12.87
C ASN A 117 -1.08 -15.27 -12.25
N SER A 118 -1.01 -13.95 -12.47
CA SER A 118 0.09 -13.12 -11.97
C SER A 118 -0.37 -11.75 -11.49
N PHE A 119 0.41 -11.17 -10.59
CA PHE A 119 0.16 -9.82 -10.09
C PHE A 119 0.24 -8.77 -11.20
N ASP A 120 1.16 -8.95 -12.16
CA ASP A 120 1.35 -8.05 -13.30
C ASP A 120 0.12 -8.05 -14.22
N GLU A 121 -0.58 -9.19 -14.39
CA GLU A 121 -1.84 -9.26 -15.13
C GLU A 121 -2.98 -8.51 -14.42
N ILE A 122 -3.12 -8.66 -13.09
CA ILE A 122 -4.10 -7.88 -12.32
C ILE A 122 -3.79 -6.39 -12.48
N PHE A 123 -2.51 -6.00 -12.36
CA PHE A 123 -2.09 -4.62 -12.49
C PHE A 123 -2.41 -4.04 -13.86
N ALA A 124 -2.19 -4.81 -14.94
CA ALA A 124 -2.51 -4.41 -16.30
C ALA A 124 -4.03 -4.21 -16.48
N ILE A 125 -4.86 -5.11 -15.94
CA ILE A 125 -6.32 -5.00 -16.02
C ILE A 125 -6.80 -3.75 -15.26
N VAL A 126 -6.35 -3.54 -14.02
CA VAL A 126 -6.70 -2.35 -13.21
C VAL A 126 -6.23 -1.06 -13.88
N SER A 127 -5.02 -1.07 -14.45
CA SER A 127 -4.48 0.05 -15.23
C SER A 127 -5.34 0.36 -16.47
N SER A 128 -5.86 -0.66 -17.14
CA SER A 128 -6.75 -0.49 -18.31
C SER A 128 -8.13 0.08 -17.96
N ALA A 129 -8.55 -0.05 -16.70
CA ALA A 129 -9.81 0.47 -16.19
C ALA A 129 -9.70 1.90 -15.62
N LYS A 130 -8.49 2.48 -15.61
CA LYS A 130 -8.19 3.76 -14.99
C LYS A 130 -9.04 4.91 -15.56
N GLU A 131 -9.27 5.90 -14.71
CA GLU A 131 -9.95 7.13 -15.05
C GLU A 131 -9.14 8.34 -14.57
N ILE A 132 -9.45 9.52 -15.08
CA ILE A 132 -8.81 10.76 -14.63
C ILE A 132 -9.03 10.91 -13.11
N GLY A 133 -7.95 11.10 -12.36
CA GLY A 133 -7.96 11.18 -10.90
C GLY A 133 -7.76 9.83 -10.18
N PHE A 134 -7.64 8.72 -10.90
CA PHE A 134 -7.27 7.41 -10.37
C PHE A 134 -5.81 7.07 -10.74
N GLY A 135 -4.88 7.62 -9.94
CA GLY A 135 -3.44 7.55 -10.23
C GLY A 135 -2.79 6.19 -9.97
N GLN A 136 -1.50 6.07 -10.27
CA GLN A 136 -0.72 4.82 -10.12
C GLN A 136 -0.78 4.23 -8.72
N LEU A 137 -0.75 5.05 -7.67
CA LEU A 137 -0.87 4.56 -6.29
C LEU A 137 -2.23 3.90 -6.04
N ALA A 138 -3.33 4.49 -6.53
CA ALA A 138 -4.67 3.91 -6.41
C ALA A 138 -4.81 2.60 -7.23
N ILE A 139 -4.18 2.56 -8.42
CA ILE A 139 -4.10 1.35 -9.25
C ILE A 139 -3.39 0.23 -8.49
N TYR A 140 -2.21 0.51 -7.93
CA TYR A 140 -1.45 -0.48 -7.16
C TYR A 140 -2.22 -0.95 -5.92
N ASP A 141 -2.75 -0.02 -5.12
CA ASP A 141 -3.57 -0.30 -3.95
C ASP A 141 -4.77 -1.23 -4.29
N THR A 142 -5.48 -0.95 -5.39
CA THR A 142 -6.59 -1.80 -5.86
C THR A 142 -6.10 -3.15 -6.36
N THR A 143 -4.98 -3.19 -7.07
CA THR A 143 -4.34 -4.43 -7.53
C THR A 143 -3.99 -5.34 -6.36
N VAL A 144 -3.39 -4.80 -5.30
CA VAL A 144 -3.08 -5.53 -4.06
C VAL A 144 -4.33 -6.14 -3.43
N ARG A 145 -5.42 -5.38 -3.34
CA ARG A 145 -6.67 -5.85 -2.72
C ARG A 145 -7.35 -6.96 -3.54
N ILE A 146 -7.33 -6.83 -4.87
CA ILE A 146 -7.83 -7.88 -5.78
C ILE A 146 -6.93 -9.12 -5.70
N GLY A 147 -5.60 -8.92 -5.72
CA GLY A 147 -4.62 -9.99 -5.56
C GLY A 147 -4.82 -10.76 -4.25
N ALA A 148 -5.12 -10.07 -3.15
CA ALA A 148 -5.44 -10.72 -1.89
C ALA A 148 -6.62 -11.70 -2.01
N TYR A 149 -7.71 -11.31 -2.67
CA TYR A 149 -8.86 -12.20 -2.93
C TYR A 149 -8.48 -13.42 -3.79
N LEU A 150 -7.62 -13.21 -4.79
CA LEU A 150 -7.16 -14.25 -5.71
C LEU A 150 -5.98 -15.06 -5.17
N ASN A 151 -5.51 -14.76 -3.96
CA ASN A 151 -4.28 -15.32 -3.37
C ASN A 151 -3.03 -15.14 -4.27
N ILE A 152 -2.95 -13.99 -4.94
CA ILE A 152 -1.83 -13.56 -5.79
C ILE A 152 -1.19 -12.32 -5.14
N GLU A 153 0.04 -12.46 -4.65
CA GLU A 153 0.77 -11.38 -3.98
C GLU A 153 1.70 -10.62 -4.94
N PRO A 154 2.04 -9.35 -4.65
CA PRO A 154 3.10 -8.65 -5.37
C PRO A 154 4.43 -9.39 -5.21
N ASN A 155 5.19 -9.52 -6.29
CA ASN A 155 6.55 -10.08 -6.30
C ASN A 155 7.65 -9.00 -6.47
N LYS A 156 7.24 -7.74 -6.65
CA LYS A 156 8.11 -6.57 -6.81
C LYS A 156 7.67 -5.48 -5.84
N VAL A 157 8.63 -4.67 -5.39
CA VAL A 157 8.36 -3.50 -4.54
C VAL A 157 7.89 -2.35 -5.42
N PHE A 158 6.69 -1.85 -5.18
CA PHE A 158 6.16 -0.68 -5.87
C PHE A 158 6.71 0.60 -5.25
N LEU A 159 7.28 1.47 -6.07
CA LEU A 159 7.83 2.74 -5.64
C LEU A 159 6.90 3.88 -6.05
N HIS A 160 5.91 4.17 -5.22
CA HIS A 160 5.17 5.43 -5.30
C HIS A 160 6.01 6.59 -4.74
N ALA A 161 5.56 7.84 -4.89
CA ALA A 161 6.33 9.03 -4.50
C ALA A 161 6.96 8.97 -3.08
N GLY A 162 6.26 8.42 -2.08
CA GLY A 162 6.80 8.27 -0.72
C GLY A 162 7.87 7.19 -0.63
N ALA A 163 7.59 6.01 -1.18
CA ALA A 163 8.55 4.90 -1.24
C ALA A 163 9.78 5.22 -2.12
N GLN A 164 9.63 5.98 -3.19
CA GLN A 164 10.74 6.49 -4.03
C GLN A 164 11.72 7.33 -3.21
N ILE A 165 11.22 8.20 -2.33
CA ILE A 165 12.07 9.00 -1.44
C ILE A 165 12.88 8.08 -0.51
N GLY A 166 12.23 7.10 0.12
CA GLY A 166 12.92 6.12 0.96
C GLY A 166 13.98 5.32 0.19
N MET A 167 13.64 4.85 -1.01
CA MET A 167 14.58 4.12 -1.88
C MET A 167 15.77 5.00 -2.29
N ARG A 168 15.53 6.26 -2.62
CA ARG A 168 16.59 7.22 -2.96
C ARG A 168 17.57 7.44 -1.82
N TYR A 169 17.10 7.43 -0.56
CA TYR A 169 18.02 7.50 0.59
C TYR A 169 18.86 6.23 0.75
N LEU A 170 18.29 5.05 0.46
CA LEU A 170 19.06 3.80 0.42
C LEU A 170 20.11 3.82 -0.70
N GLU A 171 19.74 4.35 -1.87
CA GLU A 171 20.61 4.51 -3.03
C GLU A 171 21.79 5.46 -2.73
N GLN A 172 21.51 6.63 -2.16
CA GLN A 172 22.54 7.60 -1.73
C GLN A 172 23.51 7.02 -0.68
N LYS A 173 23.06 6.02 0.09
CA LYS A 173 23.90 5.31 1.06
C LYS A 173 24.70 4.15 0.46
N GLY A 174 24.46 3.80 -0.79
CA GLY A 174 25.09 2.67 -1.47
C GLY A 174 24.52 1.31 -1.06
N TYR A 175 23.33 1.25 -0.48
CA TYR A 175 22.65 -0.03 -0.18
C TYR A 175 22.01 -0.66 -1.43
N VAL A 176 21.74 0.14 -2.46
CA VAL A 176 21.21 -0.31 -3.76
C VAL A 176 21.97 0.38 -4.89
N LYS A 177 21.82 -0.12 -6.12
CA LYS A 177 22.48 0.44 -7.30
C LYS A 177 21.91 1.84 -7.66
N PRO A 178 22.73 2.76 -8.19
CA PRO A 178 22.26 4.04 -8.71
C PRO A 178 21.15 3.91 -9.74
N GLY A 179 20.15 4.79 -9.70
CA GLY A 179 18.99 4.83 -10.59
C GLY A 179 17.85 3.88 -10.22
N ILE A 180 18.01 2.99 -9.24
CA ILE A 180 16.92 2.10 -8.79
C ILE A 180 15.72 2.89 -8.26
N SER A 181 15.97 4.01 -7.58
CA SER A 181 14.91 4.85 -7.01
C SER A 181 13.99 5.52 -8.03
N GLU A 182 14.37 5.56 -9.31
CA GLU A 182 13.57 6.11 -10.41
C GLU A 182 12.61 5.06 -11.02
N SER A 183 12.80 3.79 -10.70
CA SER A 183 11.96 2.70 -11.20
C SER A 183 10.59 2.72 -10.55
N LEU A 184 9.55 2.30 -11.28
CA LEU A 184 8.20 2.13 -10.72
C LEU A 184 8.09 0.87 -9.85
N PHE A 185 8.79 -0.19 -10.28
CA PHE A 185 8.85 -1.47 -9.60
C PHE A 185 10.31 -1.90 -9.47
N VAL A 186 10.66 -2.48 -8.32
CA VAL A 186 11.99 -3.02 -8.03
C VAL A 186 11.86 -4.48 -7.66
N ASP A 187 12.56 -5.36 -8.39
CA ASP A 187 12.64 -6.77 -8.03
C ASP A 187 13.29 -6.95 -6.67
N ILE A 188 12.82 -7.94 -5.91
CA ILE A 188 13.28 -8.19 -4.53
C ILE A 188 14.80 -8.38 -4.44
N GLN A 189 15.42 -9.02 -5.44
CA GLN A 189 16.87 -9.23 -5.49
C GLN A 189 17.69 -7.92 -5.56
N HIS A 190 17.05 -6.81 -5.94
CA HIS A 190 17.69 -5.50 -6.08
C HIS A 190 17.50 -4.60 -4.85
N VAL A 191 16.70 -5.02 -3.86
CA VAL A 191 16.63 -4.33 -2.56
C VAL A 191 17.77 -4.81 -1.63
N PRO A 192 18.11 -4.07 -0.56
CA PRO A 192 19.12 -4.49 0.40
C PRO A 192 18.86 -5.89 0.96
N LEU A 193 19.91 -6.65 1.24
CA LEU A 193 19.82 -8.06 1.65
C LEU A 193 18.87 -8.24 2.85
N GLU A 194 18.89 -7.31 3.79
CA GLU A 194 18.07 -7.30 5.00
C GLU A 194 16.57 -7.15 4.72
N LEU A 195 16.18 -6.67 3.55
CA LEU A 195 14.79 -6.53 3.12
C LEU A 195 14.35 -7.67 2.19
N GLN A 196 15.24 -8.54 1.71
CA GLN A 196 14.87 -9.55 0.70
C GLN A 196 13.93 -10.64 1.23
N GLU A 197 13.92 -10.87 2.55
CA GLU A 197 13.01 -11.80 3.22
C GLU A 197 11.68 -11.15 3.64
N VAL A 198 11.50 -9.85 3.40
CA VAL A 198 10.31 -9.09 3.79
C VAL A 198 9.32 -9.04 2.61
N ARG A 199 8.02 -9.17 2.89
CA ARG A 199 6.99 -9.09 1.84
C ARG A 199 7.07 -7.75 1.08
N PRO A 200 6.96 -7.73 -0.27
CA PRO A 200 7.12 -6.49 -1.04
C PRO A 200 6.22 -5.33 -0.63
N ILE A 201 4.98 -5.62 -0.19
CA ILE A 201 4.06 -4.61 0.32
C ILE A 201 4.53 -3.99 1.65
N VAL A 202 5.16 -4.77 2.51
CA VAL A 202 5.73 -4.28 3.77
C VAL A 202 6.96 -3.43 3.50
N ILE A 203 7.76 -3.79 2.48
CA ILE A 203 8.90 -2.98 2.03
C ILE A 203 8.43 -1.64 1.46
N GLU A 204 7.38 -1.63 0.63
CA GLU A 204 6.79 -0.39 0.11
C GLU A 204 6.38 0.55 1.24
N HIS A 205 5.63 0.02 2.22
CA HIS A 205 5.23 0.80 3.40
C HIS A 205 6.42 1.22 4.27
N PHE A 206 7.46 0.39 4.38
CA PHE A 206 8.69 0.72 5.10
C PHE A 206 9.37 1.93 4.48
N LEU A 207 9.61 1.88 3.16
CA LEU A 207 10.26 2.97 2.43
C LEU A 207 9.47 4.26 2.53
N CYS A 208 8.14 4.20 2.47
CA CYS A 208 7.27 5.37 2.56
C CYS A 208 7.19 5.95 3.98
N SER A 209 7.01 5.10 4.99
CA SER A 209 6.77 5.53 6.37
C SER A 209 8.05 5.87 7.13
N GLN A 210 9.17 5.22 6.81
CA GLN A 210 10.46 5.42 7.48
C GLN A 210 11.39 6.37 6.72
N LYS A 211 10.94 7.03 5.65
CA LYS A 211 11.78 7.93 4.83
C LYS A 211 12.54 8.97 5.66
N ASP A 212 11.91 9.58 6.68
CA ASP A 212 12.58 10.60 7.51
C ASP A 212 13.66 9.97 8.41
N LYS A 213 13.44 8.73 8.89
CA LYS A 213 14.46 7.98 9.63
C LYS A 213 15.62 7.58 8.71
N LEU A 214 15.32 7.12 7.50
CA LEU A 214 16.31 6.82 6.46
C LEU A 214 17.12 8.07 6.07
N GLU A 215 16.48 9.25 6.05
CA GLU A 215 17.14 10.53 5.84
C GLU A 215 18.09 10.89 6.98
N SER A 216 17.64 10.79 8.25
CA SER A 216 18.48 11.13 9.40
C SER A 216 19.73 10.23 9.49
N PHE A 217 19.64 9.00 8.97
CA PHE A 217 20.79 8.11 8.81
C PHE A 217 21.83 8.68 7.81
N LEU A 218 21.43 9.57 6.88
CA LEU A 218 22.33 10.32 5.98
C LEU A 218 23.31 11.22 6.73
N GLN A 219 22.85 11.94 7.73
CA GLN A 219 23.63 12.98 8.41
C GLN A 219 24.76 12.43 9.29
N ASN A 220 24.64 11.20 9.80
CA ASN A 220 25.64 10.59 10.70
C ASN A 220 26.93 10.08 10.01
N LYS A 221 27.02 10.15 8.67
CA LYS A 221 28.20 9.66 7.91
C LYS A 221 29.07 10.79 7.33
N LEU A 222 28.62 12.05 7.41
CA LEU A 222 29.36 13.25 6.98
C LEU A 222 30.07 13.97 8.14
N LEU A 223 29.97 13.42 9.36
CA LEU A 223 30.59 13.96 10.59
C LEU A 223 31.64 13.01 11.19
N LYS A 224 32.15 12.05 10.41
CA LYS A 224 33.26 11.17 10.79
C LYS A 224 34.35 11.20 9.74
#